data_AF-A0A081BC74-F1
#
_entry.id   AF-A0A081BC74-F1
#
_cell.length_a   1.000
_cell.length_b   1.000
_cell.length_c   1.000
_cell.angle_alpha   90.00
_cell.angle_beta   90.00
_cell.angle_gamma   90.00
#
_symmetry.space_group_name_H-M   'P 1'
#
loop_
_entity.id
_entity.type
_entity.pdbx_description
1 polymer ?
#
loop_
_entity_poly.entity_id
_entity_poly.type
_entity_poly.pdbx_seq_one_letter_code
_entity_poly.pdbx_strand_id
1 'polypeptide(L)' 'MDDIDEQEMRHQLIGLKEEHRDLDTAITALEALTYPDHLQIKRLKKKKLELRDKILRIEDELFPDIIA' A
#
# COMPACT_ATOMS: atom_id res chain seq x y z
N MET A 1 21.68 17.33 2.03
CA MET A 1 20.23 17.40 1.79
C MET A 1 19.87 16.49 0.63
N ASP A 2 19.80 15.17 0.80
CA ASP A 2 20.19 14.30 1.93
C ASP A 2 20.04 12.85 1.44
N ASP A 3 21.13 12.11 1.23
CA ASP A 3 21.05 10.65 0.95
C ASP A 3 20.27 9.91 2.05
N ILE A 4 20.26 10.45 3.26
CA ILE A 4 19.52 9.95 4.43
C ILE A 4 18.00 10.02 4.19
N ASP A 5 17.50 11.11 3.60
CA ASP A 5 16.07 11.27 3.30
C ASP A 5 15.61 10.26 2.25
N GLU A 6 16.44 9.99 1.23
CA GLU A 6 16.15 8.97 0.21
C GLU A 6 16.11 7.56 0.82
N GLN A 7 17.07 7.23 1.69
CA GLN A 7 17.08 5.93 2.38
C GLN A 7 15.89 5.76 3.32
N GLU A 8 15.45 6.83 3.98
CA GLU A 8 14.25 6.82 4.82
C GLU A 8 12.99 6.60 3.98
N MET A 9 12.84 7.33 2.86
CA MET A 9 11.74 7.14 1.91
C MET A 9 11.70 5.71 1.35
N ARG A 10 12.87 5.12 1.03
CA ARG A 10 12.95 3.70 0.59
C ARG A 10 12.51 2.73 1.69
N HIS A 11 12.90 2.96 2.95
CA HIS A 11 12.44 2.16 4.07
C HIS A 11 10.92 2.26 4.27
N GLN A 12 10.39 3.47 4.23
CA GLN A 12 8.95 3.72 4.31
C GLN A 12 8.20 3.03 3.16
N LEU A 13 8.74 3.10 1.94
CA LEU A 13 8.18 2.44 0.76
C LEU A 13 8.08 0.92 0.94
N ILE A 14 9.13 0.29 1.47
CA ILE A 14 9.13 -1.16 1.75
C ILE A 14 8.02 -1.50 2.76
N GLY A 15 7.95 -0.77 3.88
CA GLY A 15 6.92 -1.01 4.90
C GLY A 15 5.50 -0.83 4.37
N LEU A 16 5.26 0.22 3.57
CA LEU A 16 3.96 0.44 2.94
C LEU A 16 3.59 -0.67 1.94
N LYS A 17 4.56 -1.18 1.17
CA LYS A 17 4.35 -2.30 0.24
C LYS A 17 4.02 -3.60 0.97
N GLU A 18 4.67 -3.87 2.09
CA GLU A 18 4.36 -5.00 2.96
C GLU A 18 2.94 -4.88 3.53
N GLU A 19 2.59 -3.74 4.13
CA GLU A 19 1.25 -3.49 4.67
C GLU A 19 0.16 -3.62 3.59
N HIS A 20 0.41 -3.10 2.39
CA HIS A 20 -0.50 -3.23 1.26
C HIS A 20 -0.71 -4.70 0.85
N ARG A 21 0.34 -5.52 0.87
CA ARG A 21 0.27 -6.97 0.56
C ARG A 21 -0.48 -7.74 1.65
N ASP A 22 -0.26 -7.39 2.91
CA ASP A 22 -0.98 -8.01 4.04
C ASP A 22 -2.46 -7.71 3.98
N LEU A 23 -2.83 -6.46 3.66
CA LEU A 23 -4.23 -6.09 3.44
C LEU A 23 -4.86 -6.85 2.28
N ASP A 24 -4.13 -7.06 1.19
CA ASP A 24 -4.63 -7.85 0.06
C ASP A 24 -4.93 -9.29 0.48
N THR A 25 -4.00 -9.90 1.21
CA THR A 25 -4.16 -11.25 1.74
C THR A 25 -5.35 -11.35 2.69
N ALA A 26 -5.53 -10.35 3.58
CA ALA A 26 -6.67 -10.28 4.49
C ALA A 26 -8.00 -10.10 3.74
N ILE A 27 -8.05 -9.29 2.68
CA ILE A 27 -9.23 -9.12 1.83
C ILE A 27 -9.58 -10.44 1.15
N THR A 28 -8.61 -11.12 0.54
CA THR A 28 -8.84 -12.42 -0.13
C THR A 28 -9.34 -13.47 0.86
N ALA A 29 -8.78 -13.52 2.08
CA ALA A 29 -9.24 -14.44 3.12
C ALA A 29 -10.69 -14.16 3.54
N LEU A 30 -11.08 -12.89 3.68
CA LEU A 30 -12.45 -12.50 4.03
C LEU A 30 -13.44 -12.77 2.89
N GLU A 31 -13.02 -12.60 1.64
CA GLU A 31 -13.84 -12.89 0.46
C GLU A 31 -14.07 -14.41 0.27
N ALA A 32 -13.17 -15.25 0.78
CA ALA A 32 -13.28 -16.71 0.71
C ALA A 32 -14.25 -17.30 1.77
N LEU A 33 -14.76 -16.50 2.71
CA LEU A 33 -15.71 -16.96 3.72
C LEU A 33 -17.08 -17.27 3.11
N THR A 34 -17.80 -18.25 3.66
CA THR A 34 -19.18 -18.60 3.23
C THR A 34 -20.15 -17.43 3.37
N TYR A 35 -19.93 -16.57 4.37
CA TYR A 35 -20.69 -15.34 4.60
C TYR A 35 -19.72 -14.17 4.77
N PRO A 36 -19.29 -13.53 3.66
CA PRO A 36 -18.31 -12.45 3.72
C PRO A 36 -18.93 -11.19 4.33
N ASP A 37 -18.21 -10.55 5.26
CA ASP A 37 -18.57 -9.21 5.73
C ASP A 37 -18.18 -8.16 4.69
N HIS A 38 -19.12 -7.85 3.81
CA HIS A 38 -18.93 -6.88 2.74
C HIS A 38 -18.60 -5.47 3.24
N LEU A 39 -19.04 -5.08 4.44
CA LEU A 39 -18.72 -3.76 5.01
C LEU A 39 -17.25 -3.73 5.45
N GLN A 40 -16.78 -4.79 6.12
CA GLN A 40 -15.38 -4.93 6.50
C GLN A 40 -14.48 -4.98 5.26
N ILE A 41 -14.82 -5.79 4.25
CA ILE A 41 -14.08 -5.87 2.98
C ILE A 41 -14.01 -4.50 2.31
N LYS A 42 -15.12 -3.74 2.25
CA LYS A 42 -15.15 -2.39 1.66
C LYS A 42 -14.22 -1.43 2.41
N ARG A 43 -14.18 -1.50 3.74
CA ARG A 43 -13.27 -0.68 4.57
C ARG A 43 -11.80 -1.04 4.31
N LEU A 44 -11.47 -2.32 4.21
CA LEU A 44 -10.10 -2.77 3.92
C LEU A 44 -9.67 -2.38 2.51
N LYS A 45 -10.54 -2.54 1.50
CA LYS A 45 -10.27 -2.07 0.12
C LYS A 45 -10.01 -0.57 0.07
N LYS A 46 -10.74 0.23 0.84
CA LYS A 46 -10.48 1.67 0.95
C LYS A 46 -9.08 1.95 1.54
N LYS A 47 -8.73 1.28 2.65
CA LYS A 47 -7.38 1.41 3.24
C LYS A 47 -6.28 0.99 2.27
N LYS A 48 -6.49 -0.11 1.53
CA LYS A 48 -5.57 -0.60 0.50
C LYS A 48 -5.35 0.45 -0.60
N LEU A 49 -6.42 1.12 -1.05
CA LEU A 49 -6.31 2.21 -2.01
C LEU A 49 -5.49 3.39 -1.47
N GLU A 50 -5.75 3.82 -0.23
CA GLU A 50 -5.00 4.89 0.42
C GLU A 50 -3.49 4.56 0.56
N LEU A 51 -3.14 3.32 0.87
CA LEU A 51 -1.74 2.87 0.90
C LEU A 51 -1.12 2.85 -0.48
N ARG A 52 -1.84 2.37 -1.50
CA ARG A 52 -1.35 2.41 -2.88
C ARG A 52 -1.06 3.83 -3.34
N ASP A 53 -1.94 4.78 -3.01
CA ASP A 53 -1.75 6.19 -3.39
C ASP A 53 -0.54 6.81 -2.65
N LYS A 54 -0.26 6.40 -1.41
CA LYS A 54 0.97 6.78 -0.68
C LYS A 54 2.23 6.17 -1.31
N ILE A 55 2.18 4.87 -1.66
CA ILE A 55 3.27 4.18 -2.35
C ILE A 55 3.62 4.91 -3.63
N LEU A 56 2.61 5.22 -4.45
CA LEU A 56 2.81 5.94 -5.72
C LEU A 56 3.43 7.32 -5.52
N ARG A 57 3.04 8.07 -4.48
CA ARG A 57 3.68 9.36 -4.18
C ARG A 57 5.15 9.23 -3.83
N ILE A 58 5.51 8.27 -2.98
CA ILE A 58 6.91 8.03 -2.61
C ILE A 58 7.70 7.49 -3.81
N GLU A 59 7.09 6.65 -4.65
CA GLU A 59 7.72 6.18 -5.89
C GLU A 59 7.93 7.31 -6.89
N ASP A 60 7.00 8.26 -7.01
CA ASP A 60 7.13 9.44 -7.88
C ASP A 60 8.26 10.37 -7.39
N GLU A 61 8.38 10.55 -6.07
CA GLU A 61 9.47 11.32 -5.46
C GLU A 61 10.84 10.64 -5.61
N LEU A 62 10.91 9.31 -5.49
CA LEU A 62 12.15 8.52 -5.63
C LEU A 62 12.54 8.23 -7.08
N PHE A 63 11.55 8.10 -7.97
CA PHE A 63 11.71 7.66 -9.35
C PHE A 63 10.82 8.46 -10.32
N PRO A 64 11.08 9.76 -10.50
CA PRO A 64 10.24 10.65 -11.31
C PRO A 64 10.14 10.25 -12.80
N ASP A 65 11.08 9.45 -13.32
CA ASP A 65 11.10 9.00 -14.73
C ASP A 65 10.21 7.77 -15.03
N ILE A 66 9.60 7.12 -14.03
CA ILE A 66 8.86 5.85 -14.24
C ILE A 66 7.34 6.08 -14.39
N ILE A 67 6.82 7.25 -14.00
CA ILE A 67 5.37 7.56 -13.93
C ILE A 67 4.95 8.68 -14.92
N ALA A 68 5.86 9.16 -15.79
CA ALA A 68 5.59 10.18 -16.82
C ALA A 68 5.00 9.64 -18.14
#